data_AF-A0A167J8Z3-F1
#
_entry.id   AF-A0A167J8Z3-F1
#
_cell.length_a   1.000
_cell.length_b   1.000
_cell.length_c   1.000
_cell.angle_alpha   90.00
_cell.angle_beta   90.00
_cell.angle_gamma   90.00
#
_symmetry.space_group_name_H-M   'P 1'
#
loop_
_entity.id
_entity.type
_entity.pdbx_description
1 polymer ?
#
loop_
_entity_poly.entity_id
_entity_poly.type
_entity_poly.pdbx_seq_one_letter_code
_entity_poly.pdbx_strand_id
1 'polypeptide(L)'
;MPAPWPSMPPPWPPTPATPHRHHDAARANYARALSRVNAALADPRTAVQDQTLVAVLVLALFEATVFQDSGSSSSSSAPTSWVAHTWGAMQLLMLRGPDQLASSLVARQLFAHASNNIKASCIQRSAPIPQPFLEFDGRVRGLLDGRDLAVPLADLLHKVCAIKARAREEQERSLVLLLEALQVDQEIIAFCDAPPPTLSFTREPFLQGPAWTYQRIVHTYASLRLCKVWNAVRLLRIFLLSLLGDDIAHCRVDETLAESHTLSGLNEYARKHMAEVASDILATVPSFVHTENGTRTFLSAGRCLGWPLGILELSTVCPPDASRYARRTLEWLAEDLNLPQAIDPERHPGSRDDW
;
A
#
# COMPACT_ATOMS: atom_id res chain seq x y z
N MET A 1 29.74 -54.66 -24.58
CA MET A 1 28.95 -54.69 -23.33
C MET A 1 29.63 -53.77 -22.33
N PRO A 2 29.07 -52.58 -22.03
CA PRO A 2 29.63 -51.68 -21.04
C PRO A 2 29.03 -51.92 -19.64
N ALA A 3 29.87 -51.76 -18.62
CA ALA A 3 29.57 -52.01 -17.20
C ALA A 3 28.53 -51.02 -16.62
N PRO A 4 27.76 -51.42 -15.58
CA PRO A 4 26.80 -50.54 -14.92
C PRO A 4 27.50 -49.51 -14.01
N TRP A 5 26.90 -48.33 -13.94
CA TRP A 5 27.33 -47.16 -13.14
C TRP A 5 27.25 -47.43 -11.63
N PRO A 6 28.10 -46.80 -10.81
CA PRO A 6 28.03 -46.92 -9.36
C PRO A 6 26.82 -46.18 -8.78
N SER A 7 26.17 -46.81 -7.80
CA SER A 7 24.99 -46.29 -7.08
C SER A 7 25.29 -44.96 -6.39
N MET A 8 24.37 -43.99 -6.50
CA MET A 8 24.45 -42.72 -5.77
C MET A 8 24.37 -42.91 -4.24
N PRO A 9 25.10 -42.11 -3.44
CA PRO A 9 24.96 -42.12 -1.99
C PRO A 9 23.60 -41.56 -1.56
N PRO A 10 23.07 -42.00 -0.39
CA PRO A 10 21.78 -41.53 0.10
C PRO A 10 21.80 -40.02 0.42
N PRO A 11 20.66 -39.33 0.29
CA PRO A 11 20.56 -37.92 0.63
C PRO A 11 20.82 -37.70 2.12
N TRP A 12 21.53 -36.62 2.44
CA TRP A 12 21.74 -36.17 3.82
C TRP A 12 20.40 -35.93 4.51
N PRO A 13 20.25 -36.27 5.81
CA PRO A 13 19.03 -35.95 6.54
C PRO A 13 18.87 -34.42 6.63
N PRO A 14 17.64 -33.90 6.48
CA PRO A 14 17.39 -32.48 6.66
C PRO A 14 17.78 -32.07 8.07
N THR A 15 18.64 -31.05 8.20
CA THR A 15 18.88 -30.37 9.46
C THR A 15 17.58 -29.72 9.93
N PRO A 16 17.05 -30.05 11.13
CA PRO A 16 15.89 -29.35 11.65
C PRO A 16 16.33 -27.96 12.13
N ALA A 17 16.16 -26.95 11.27
CA ALA A 17 16.12 -25.57 11.75
C ALA A 17 14.86 -25.45 12.61
N THR A 18 15.00 -25.32 13.93
CA THR A 18 13.86 -25.20 14.85
C THR A 18 13.29 -23.78 14.75
N PRO A 19 12.11 -23.55 14.15
CA PRO A 19 11.55 -22.21 13.96
C PRO A 19 11.38 -21.45 15.29
N HIS A 20 11.07 -22.15 16.38
CA HIS A 20 10.87 -21.56 17.72
C HIS A 20 12.07 -20.74 18.23
N ARG A 21 13.31 -21.18 17.99
CA ARG A 21 14.51 -20.46 18.49
C ARG A 21 14.76 -19.11 17.80
N HIS A 22 14.36 -18.98 16.54
CA HIS A 22 14.54 -17.74 15.79
C HIS A 22 13.53 -16.67 16.20
N HIS A 23 12.29 -17.06 16.52
CA HIS A 23 11.28 -16.14 17.03
C HIS A 23 11.63 -15.56 18.41
N ASP A 24 12.18 -16.39 19.31
CA ASP A 24 12.56 -15.92 20.65
C ASP A 24 13.77 -14.96 20.61
N ALA A 25 14.76 -15.27 19.76
CA ALA A 25 15.89 -14.36 19.53
C ALA A 25 15.45 -13.04 18.89
N ALA A 26 14.50 -13.08 17.96
CA ALA A 26 13.94 -11.88 17.34
C ALA A 26 13.20 -11.00 18.36
N ARG A 27 12.36 -11.59 19.21
CA ARG A 27 11.65 -10.89 20.30
C ARG A 27 12.61 -10.27 21.32
N ALA A 28 13.67 -10.99 21.71
CA ALA A 28 14.69 -10.46 22.62
C ALA A 28 15.45 -9.27 22.01
N ASN A 29 15.79 -9.35 20.72
CA ASN A 29 16.39 -8.24 19.98
C ASN A 29 15.47 -7.03 19.88
N TYR A 30 14.19 -7.26 19.60
CA TYR A 30 13.16 -6.22 19.58
C TYR A 30 13.06 -5.52 20.93
N ALA A 31 12.95 -6.25 22.04
CA ALA A 31 12.86 -5.66 23.39
C ALA A 31 14.09 -4.80 23.72
N ARG A 32 15.29 -5.30 23.38
CA ARG A 32 16.54 -4.55 23.56
C ARG A 32 16.61 -3.30 22.69
N ALA A 33 16.15 -3.37 21.44
CA ALA A 33 16.09 -2.22 20.55
C ALA A 33 15.10 -1.17 21.07
N LEU A 34 13.93 -1.60 21.55
CA LEU A 34 12.92 -0.73 22.15
C LEU A 34 13.47 0.01 23.37
N SER A 35 14.16 -0.67 24.29
CA SER A 35 14.80 0.00 25.45
C SER A 35 15.84 1.05 25.02
N ARG A 36 16.63 0.76 23.98
CA ARG A 36 17.63 1.71 23.45
C ARG A 36 16.97 2.91 22.77
N VAL A 37 15.91 2.69 22.02
CA VAL A 37 15.11 3.77 21.41
C VAL A 37 14.53 4.65 22.50
N ASN A 38 13.91 4.09 23.54
CA ASN A 38 13.37 4.88 24.66
C ASN A 38 14.45 5.73 25.35
N ALA A 39 15.66 5.19 25.54
CA ALA A 39 16.78 5.96 26.08
C ALA A 39 17.22 7.09 25.13
N ALA A 40 17.26 6.85 23.83
CA ALA A 40 17.59 7.86 22.82
C ALA A 40 16.52 8.95 22.69
N LEU A 41 15.24 8.61 22.89
CA LEU A 41 14.14 9.56 22.89
C LEU A 41 14.13 10.47 24.12
N ALA A 42 14.76 10.07 25.23
CA ALA A 42 14.81 10.84 26.46
C ALA A 42 15.79 12.03 26.43
N ASP A 43 16.80 12.03 25.55
CA ASP A 43 17.70 13.17 25.32
C ASP A 43 17.31 13.86 23.99
N PRO A 44 16.93 15.16 24.00
CA PRO A 44 16.55 15.91 22.79
C PRO A 44 17.58 15.84 21.66
N ARG A 45 18.88 15.72 21.99
CA ARG A 45 19.96 15.65 20.99
C ARG A 45 20.01 14.31 20.27
N THR A 46 19.72 13.21 20.98
CA THR A 46 19.67 11.88 20.39
C THR A 46 18.33 11.58 19.74
N ALA A 47 17.24 12.20 20.22
CA ALA A 47 15.91 12.03 19.66
C ALA A 47 15.83 12.43 18.17
N VAL A 48 16.52 13.52 17.79
CA VAL A 48 16.48 14.07 16.43
C VAL A 48 17.43 13.37 15.43
N GLN A 49 18.23 12.39 15.89
CA GLN A 49 19.18 11.70 15.03
C GLN A 49 18.51 10.77 14.03
N ASP A 50 19.09 10.68 12.84
CA ASP A 50 18.67 9.77 11.77
C ASP A 50 18.57 8.32 12.26
N GLN A 51 19.51 7.88 13.11
CA GLN A 51 19.54 6.54 13.68
C GLN A 51 18.30 6.25 14.55
N THR A 52 17.84 7.23 15.33
CA THR A 52 16.66 7.09 16.19
C THR A 52 15.40 6.92 15.35
N LEU A 53 15.22 7.75 14.31
CA LEU A 53 14.10 7.61 13.39
C LEU A 53 14.13 6.27 12.64
N VAL A 54 15.29 5.84 12.15
CA VAL A 54 15.45 4.52 11.49
C VAL A 54 15.06 3.40 12.45
N ALA A 55 15.51 3.45 13.71
CA ALA A 55 15.18 2.43 14.70
C ALA A 55 13.68 2.34 14.97
N VAL A 56 12.98 3.49 15.09
CA VAL A 56 11.51 3.53 15.23
C VAL A 56 10.81 2.92 14.02
N LEU A 57 11.23 3.27 12.80
CA LEU A 57 10.64 2.73 11.56
C LEU A 57 10.86 1.21 11.44
N VAL A 58 12.03 0.71 11.83
CA VAL A 58 12.35 -0.72 11.81
C VAL A 58 11.55 -1.48 12.87
N LEU A 59 11.35 -0.91 14.07
CA LEU A 59 10.48 -1.49 15.08
C LEU A 59 9.03 -1.57 14.58
N ALA A 60 8.51 -0.51 13.97
CA ALA A 60 7.18 -0.50 13.36
C ALA A 60 7.02 -1.63 12.32
N LEU A 61 8.00 -1.78 11.43
CA LEU A 61 8.01 -2.85 10.43
C LEU A 61 8.07 -4.25 11.06
N PHE A 62 8.89 -4.42 12.11
CA PHE A 62 8.99 -5.69 12.82
C PHE A 62 7.66 -6.09 13.45
N GLU A 63 6.98 -5.15 14.11
CA GLU A 63 5.68 -5.43 14.73
C GLU A 63 4.61 -5.76 13.69
N ALA A 64 4.58 -4.99 12.59
CA ALA A 64 3.66 -5.22 11.49
C ALA A 64 3.89 -6.58 10.80
N THR A 65 5.09 -7.18 10.91
CA THR A 65 5.41 -8.45 10.26
C THR A 65 5.39 -9.65 11.19
N VAL A 66 5.68 -9.47 12.49
CA VAL A 66 5.88 -10.56 13.44
C VAL A 66 4.76 -10.66 14.49
N PHE A 67 4.08 -9.56 14.81
CA PHE A 67 3.08 -9.54 15.89
C PHE A 67 1.63 -9.51 15.40
N GLN A 68 1.37 -9.63 14.09
CA GLN A 68 0.02 -9.82 13.57
C GLN A 68 -0.57 -11.22 13.90
N ASP A 69 0.26 -12.18 14.32
CA ASP A 69 -0.13 -13.59 14.55
C ASP A 69 -0.72 -13.93 15.93
N SER A 70 -1.00 -12.95 16.78
CA SER A 70 -1.76 -13.22 18.01
C SER A 70 -3.25 -13.06 17.74
N GLY A 71 -3.86 -14.12 17.20
CA GLY A 71 -5.32 -14.35 17.16
C GLY A 71 -5.99 -14.45 18.54
N SER A 72 -5.50 -13.68 19.51
CA SER A 72 -6.13 -13.47 20.80
C SER A 72 -7.05 -12.26 20.66
N SER A 73 -8.31 -12.55 20.38
CA SER A 73 -9.48 -11.66 20.48
C SER A 73 -9.72 -11.20 21.93
N SER A 74 -8.67 -10.86 22.68
CA SER A 74 -8.74 -10.40 24.05
C SER A 74 -8.31 -8.94 24.12
N SER A 75 -9.32 -8.07 23.96
CA SER A 75 -9.47 -6.79 24.65
C SER A 75 -8.19 -6.01 24.98
N SER A 76 -7.77 -5.14 24.08
CA SER A 76 -7.25 -3.83 24.49
C SER A 76 -7.44 -2.84 23.35
N SER A 77 -8.20 -1.79 23.62
CA SER A 77 -8.36 -0.58 22.80
C SER A 77 -7.07 0.24 22.67
N ALA A 78 -5.90 -0.40 22.75
CA ALA A 78 -4.63 0.22 22.45
C ALA A 78 -4.50 0.26 20.93
N PRO A 79 -4.04 1.39 20.33
CA PRO A 79 -3.66 1.39 18.93
C PRO A 79 -2.75 0.20 18.69
N THR A 80 -3.01 -0.58 17.63
CA THR A 80 -2.06 -1.59 17.16
C THR A 80 -0.66 -0.96 17.18
N SER A 81 0.31 -1.61 17.82
CA SER A 81 1.59 -1.01 18.21
C SER A 81 2.29 -0.24 17.05
N TRP A 82 2.06 -0.67 15.80
CA TRP A 82 2.51 0.00 14.58
C TRP A 82 1.92 1.41 14.34
N VAL A 83 0.66 1.66 14.71
CA VAL A 83 0.02 2.98 14.63
C VAL A 83 0.70 3.94 15.60
N ALA A 84 1.02 3.48 16.81
CA ALA A 84 1.74 4.27 17.79
C ALA A 84 3.13 4.67 17.29
N HIS A 85 3.87 3.77 16.64
CA HIS A 85 5.15 4.11 16.00
C HIS A 85 5.00 5.05 14.81
N THR A 86 3.93 4.91 14.03
CA THR A 86 3.65 5.85 12.92
C THR A 86 3.45 7.27 13.45
N TRP A 87 2.68 7.43 14.53
CA TRP A 87 2.49 8.73 15.18
C TRP A 87 3.77 9.22 15.87
N GLY A 88 4.53 8.34 16.51
CA GLY A 88 5.83 8.66 17.07
C GLY A 88 6.81 9.17 16.01
N ALA A 89 6.87 8.51 14.86
CA ALA A 89 7.67 8.94 13.72
C ALA A 89 7.21 10.31 13.20
N MET A 90 5.91 10.59 13.14
CA MET A 90 5.38 11.91 12.78
C MET A 90 5.90 13.00 13.73
N GLN A 91 5.82 12.77 15.05
CA GLN A 91 6.34 13.71 16.04
C GLN A 91 7.85 13.91 15.92
N LEU A 92 8.60 12.84 15.64
CA LEU A 92 10.05 12.92 15.40
C LEU A 92 10.38 13.73 14.14
N LEU A 93 9.62 13.58 13.06
CA LEU A 93 9.82 14.39 11.85
C LEU A 93 9.61 15.87 12.16
N MET A 94 8.53 16.21 12.87
CA MET A 94 8.23 17.59 13.26
C MET A 94 9.29 18.16 14.22
N LEU A 95 9.78 17.36 15.17
CA LEU A 95 10.83 17.74 16.11
C LEU A 95 12.18 17.97 15.44
N ARG A 96 12.53 17.12 14.45
CA ARG A 96 13.75 17.29 13.63
C ARG A 96 13.74 18.60 12.85
N GLY A 97 12.55 19.07 12.47
CA GLY A 97 12.35 20.36 11.82
C GLY A 97 12.94 20.45 10.40
N PRO A 98 12.79 21.61 9.74
CA PRO A 98 13.25 21.80 8.36
C PRO A 98 14.77 21.76 8.20
N ASP A 99 15.53 22.23 9.20
CA ASP A 99 16.99 22.35 9.13
C ASP A 99 17.66 20.98 8.97
N GLN A 100 17.13 19.95 9.63
CA GLN A 100 17.61 18.58 9.48
C GLN A 100 17.40 18.06 8.05
N LEU A 101 16.36 18.48 7.34
CA LEU A 101 16.11 18.09 5.94
C LEU A 101 17.05 18.80 4.97
N ALA A 102 17.46 20.03 5.29
CA ALA A 102 18.49 20.74 4.54
C ALA A 102 19.88 20.11 4.74
N SER A 103 20.11 19.40 5.86
CA SER A 103 21.43 18.93 6.27
C SER A 103 22.04 17.82 5.38
N SER A 104 21.26 16.89 4.85
CA SER A 104 21.79 15.75 4.09
C SER A 104 20.77 15.07 3.18
N LEU A 105 21.27 14.36 2.15
CA LEU A 105 20.46 13.51 1.29
C LEU A 105 19.74 12.40 2.09
N VAL A 106 20.42 11.81 3.07
CA VAL A 106 19.87 10.74 3.92
C VAL A 106 18.67 11.26 4.72
N ALA A 107 18.79 12.45 5.31
CA ALA A 107 17.68 13.05 6.06
C ALA A 107 16.44 13.29 5.19
N ARG A 108 16.63 13.75 3.95
CA ARG A 108 15.53 13.91 2.97
C ARG A 108 14.87 12.58 2.61
N GLN A 109 15.67 11.54 2.36
CA GLN A 109 15.16 10.20 2.05
C GLN A 109 14.38 9.59 3.23
N LEU A 110 14.88 9.78 4.46
CA LEU A 110 14.19 9.35 5.68
C LEU A 110 12.87 10.08 5.88
N PHE A 111 12.83 11.38 5.64
CA PHE A 111 11.60 12.15 5.67
C PHE A 111 10.60 11.66 4.63
N ALA A 112 11.01 11.53 3.37
CA ALA A 112 10.13 11.05 2.31
C ALA A 112 9.55 9.66 2.66
N HIS A 113 10.39 8.76 3.17
CA HIS A 113 9.94 7.45 3.60
C HIS A 113 8.95 7.51 4.77
N ALA A 114 9.29 8.20 5.87
CA ALA A 114 8.42 8.29 7.04
C ALA A 114 7.12 9.05 6.75
N SER A 115 7.18 10.15 5.98
CA SER A 115 6.02 10.91 5.51
C SER A 115 5.07 10.04 4.69
N ASN A 116 5.60 9.23 3.77
CA ASN A 116 4.79 8.30 2.99
C ASN A 116 4.14 7.22 3.86
N ASN A 117 4.81 6.72 4.90
CA ASN A 117 4.20 5.75 5.84
C ASN A 117 3.05 6.38 6.64
N ILE A 118 3.22 7.61 7.13
CA ILE A 118 2.16 8.34 7.86
C ILE A 118 0.93 8.55 6.96
N LYS A 119 1.17 9.02 5.73
CA LYS A 119 0.13 9.24 4.72
C LYS A 119 -0.57 7.93 4.33
N ALA A 120 0.19 6.86 4.11
CA ALA A 120 -0.33 5.52 3.84
C ALA A 120 -1.20 5.00 5.00
N SER A 121 -0.77 5.18 6.24
CA SER A 121 -1.56 4.81 7.41
C SER A 121 -2.88 5.56 7.51
N CYS A 122 -2.87 6.87 7.23
CA CYS A 122 -4.08 7.70 7.26
C CYS A 122 -5.09 7.23 6.20
N ILE A 123 -4.64 6.99 4.97
CA ILE A 123 -5.52 6.54 3.89
C ILE A 123 -6.02 5.10 4.07
N GLN A 124 -5.23 4.20 4.70
CA GLN A 124 -5.68 2.87 5.12
C GLN A 124 -6.84 2.96 6.10
N ARG A 125 -6.64 3.74 7.17
CA ARG A 125 -7.62 3.91 8.26
C ARG A 125 -8.79 4.82 7.92
N SER A 126 -8.84 5.37 6.71
CA SER A 126 -9.80 6.40 6.33
C SER A 126 -9.83 7.55 7.36
N ALA A 127 -8.65 8.00 7.77
CA ALA A 127 -8.46 9.05 8.77
C ALA A 127 -7.83 10.30 8.13
N PRO A 128 -8.14 11.50 8.62
CA PRO A 128 -7.51 12.71 8.09
C PRO A 128 -6.02 12.72 8.46
N ILE A 129 -5.19 13.23 7.55
CA ILE A 129 -3.79 13.53 7.88
C ILE A 129 -3.80 14.66 8.90
N PRO A 130 -3.10 14.54 10.05
CA PRO A 130 -3.12 15.59 11.07
C PRO A 130 -2.65 16.93 10.53
N GLN A 131 -3.43 17.98 10.80
CA GLN A 131 -3.18 19.33 10.32
C GLN A 131 -1.76 19.85 10.62
N PRO A 132 -1.18 19.66 11.83
CA PRO A 132 0.19 20.09 12.09
C PRO A 132 1.23 19.43 11.17
N PHE A 133 0.97 18.18 10.76
CA PHE A 133 1.85 17.46 9.85
C PHE A 133 1.67 17.92 8.40
N LEU A 134 0.43 18.20 7.96
CA LEU A 134 0.18 18.79 6.64
C LEU A 134 0.88 20.14 6.46
N GLU A 135 0.81 21.01 7.47
CA GLU A 135 1.50 22.30 7.46
C GLU A 135 3.02 22.13 7.42
N PHE A 136 3.55 21.17 8.19
CA PHE A 136 4.97 20.83 8.16
C PHE A 136 5.40 20.30 6.79
N ASP A 137 4.68 19.32 6.24
CA ASP A 137 4.92 18.73 4.91
C ASP A 137 4.95 19.80 3.83
N GLY A 138 3.98 20.72 3.83
CA GLY A 138 3.92 21.84 2.88
C GLY A 138 5.13 22.76 2.96
N ARG A 139 5.62 23.07 4.17
CA ARG A 139 6.80 23.93 4.38
C ARG A 139 8.10 23.30 3.89
N VAL A 140 8.22 21.97 4.00
CA VAL A 140 9.48 21.27 3.69
C VAL A 140 9.47 20.60 2.32
N ARG A 141 8.34 20.57 1.63
CA ARG A 141 8.20 19.95 0.30
C ARG A 141 9.20 20.50 -0.71
N GLY A 142 9.43 21.81 -0.72
CA GLY A 142 10.40 22.46 -1.61
C GLY A 142 11.86 22.11 -1.31
N LEU A 143 12.14 21.50 -0.15
CA LEU A 143 13.47 21.02 0.23
C LEU A 143 13.73 19.58 -0.23
N LEU A 144 12.69 18.89 -0.71
CA LEU A 144 12.83 17.54 -1.25
C LEU A 144 13.42 17.59 -2.65
N ASP A 145 14.09 16.51 -3.05
CA ASP A 145 14.64 16.38 -4.40
C ASP A 145 13.48 16.39 -5.41
N GLY A 146 13.55 17.23 -6.45
CA GLY A 146 12.58 17.22 -7.54
C GLY A 146 12.55 15.90 -8.32
N ARG A 147 13.53 15.01 -8.10
CA ARG A 147 13.53 13.62 -8.58
C ARG A 147 12.76 12.65 -7.68
N ASP A 148 12.29 13.09 -6.51
CA ASP A 148 11.47 12.26 -5.64
C ASP A 148 10.11 12.03 -6.30
N LEU A 149 9.89 10.77 -6.67
CA LEU A 149 8.69 10.31 -7.37
C LEU A 149 7.41 10.51 -6.55
N ALA A 150 7.52 10.74 -5.23
CA ALA A 150 6.38 10.99 -4.36
C ALA A 150 5.91 12.45 -4.35
N VAL A 151 6.77 13.41 -4.73
CA VAL A 151 6.43 14.84 -4.68
C VAL A 151 5.25 15.19 -5.60
N PRO A 152 5.20 14.74 -6.87
CA PRO A 152 4.07 15.05 -7.76
C PRO A 152 2.73 14.46 -7.28
N LEU A 153 2.77 13.42 -6.45
CA LEU A 153 1.59 12.71 -5.95
C LEU A 153 1.05 13.29 -4.65
N ALA A 154 1.82 14.11 -3.94
CA ALA A 154 1.50 14.50 -2.57
C ALA A 154 0.13 15.20 -2.47
N ASP A 155 -0.18 16.11 -3.39
CA ASP A 155 -1.45 16.84 -3.38
C ASP A 155 -2.65 15.94 -3.71
N LEU A 156 -2.50 15.06 -4.70
CA LEU A 156 -3.53 14.07 -5.04
C LEU A 156 -3.80 13.14 -3.86
N LEU A 157 -2.75 12.66 -3.19
CA LEU A 157 -2.89 11.83 -1.99
C LEU A 157 -3.63 12.58 -0.89
N HIS A 158 -3.27 13.84 -0.61
CA HIS A 158 -3.92 14.63 0.43
C HIS A 158 -5.41 14.80 0.17
N LYS A 159 -5.80 15.13 -1.08
CA LYS A 159 -7.21 15.25 -1.49
C LYS A 159 -7.97 13.94 -1.28
N VAL A 160 -7.42 12.82 -1.75
CA VAL A 160 -8.06 11.50 -1.60
C VAL A 160 -8.17 11.10 -0.12
N CYS A 161 -7.15 11.37 0.69
CA CYS A 161 -7.19 11.08 2.12
C CYS A 161 -8.28 11.89 2.84
N ALA A 162 -8.46 13.16 2.48
CA ALA A 162 -9.51 14.01 3.03
C ALA A 162 -10.92 13.53 2.62
N ILE A 163 -11.11 13.17 1.35
CA ILE A 163 -12.37 12.59 0.84
C ILE A 163 -12.68 11.29 1.58
N LYS A 164 -11.70 10.39 1.69
CA LYS A 164 -11.88 9.08 2.34
C LYS A 164 -12.19 9.23 3.84
N ALA A 165 -11.58 10.20 4.53
CA ALA A 165 -11.89 10.52 5.92
C ALA A 165 -13.33 11.02 6.10
N ARG A 166 -13.76 11.98 5.28
CA ARG A 166 -15.13 12.51 5.31
C ARG A 166 -16.16 11.44 4.98
N ALA A 167 -15.89 10.60 3.98
CA ALA A 167 -16.74 9.47 3.62
C ALA A 167 -16.90 8.44 4.76
N ARG A 168 -15.96 8.36 5.71
CA ARG A 168 -16.06 7.47 6.89
C ARG A 168 -16.93 8.07 8.00
N GLU A 169 -16.82 9.39 8.22
CA GLU A 169 -17.55 10.12 9.27
C GLU A 169 -19.00 10.42 8.87
N GLU A 170 -19.24 10.69 7.59
CA GLU A 170 -20.58 10.93 7.04
C GLU A 170 -21.36 9.60 6.99
N GLN A 171 -22.37 9.47 7.87
CA GLN A 171 -23.25 8.28 7.89
C GLN A 171 -24.11 8.16 6.63
N GLU A 172 -24.34 9.28 5.95
CA GLU A 172 -24.99 9.39 4.64
C GLU A 172 -24.13 10.31 3.77
N ARG A 173 -23.81 9.90 2.54
CA ARG A 173 -22.89 10.64 1.68
C ARG A 173 -23.63 11.70 0.87
N SER A 174 -23.06 12.91 0.83
CA SER A 174 -23.60 13.99 0.00
C SER A 174 -23.21 13.86 -1.47
N LEU A 175 -24.09 14.26 -2.39
CA LEU A 175 -23.77 14.37 -3.82
C LEU A 175 -22.54 15.26 -4.06
N VAL A 176 -22.35 16.28 -3.21
CA VAL A 176 -21.18 17.17 -3.23
C VAL A 176 -19.88 16.38 -3.06
N LEU A 177 -19.81 15.47 -2.08
CA LEU A 177 -18.64 14.63 -1.86
C LEU A 177 -18.36 13.70 -3.05
N LEU A 178 -19.40 13.14 -3.67
CA LEU A 178 -19.23 12.31 -4.86
C LEU A 178 -18.72 13.11 -6.07
N LEU A 179 -19.24 14.32 -6.30
CA LEU A 179 -18.76 15.18 -7.38
C LEU A 179 -17.32 15.63 -7.14
N GLU A 180 -16.94 15.89 -5.89
CA GLU A 180 -15.55 16.15 -5.50
C GLU A 180 -14.66 14.93 -5.78
N ALA A 181 -15.11 13.72 -5.45
CA ALA A 181 -14.40 12.48 -5.75
C ALA A 181 -14.21 12.26 -7.26
N LEU A 182 -15.24 12.53 -8.07
CA LEU A 182 -15.16 12.50 -9.53
C LEU A 182 -14.11 13.49 -10.05
N GLN A 183 -14.14 14.73 -9.56
CA GLN A 183 -13.19 15.76 -9.97
C GLN A 183 -11.75 15.34 -9.66
N VAL A 184 -11.50 14.79 -8.47
CA VAL A 184 -10.16 14.32 -8.11
C VAL A 184 -9.73 13.10 -8.95
N ASP A 185 -10.62 12.16 -9.29
CA ASP A 185 -10.24 11.06 -10.20
C ASP A 185 -9.86 11.59 -11.59
N GLN A 186 -10.57 12.59 -12.11
CA GLN A 186 -10.25 13.24 -13.37
C GLN A 186 -8.88 13.95 -13.34
N GLU A 187 -8.53 14.60 -12.22
CA GLU A 187 -7.17 15.13 -12.02
C GLU A 187 -6.12 14.03 -12.03
N ILE A 188 -6.39 12.88 -11.41
CA ILE A 188 -5.47 11.73 -11.43
C ILE A 188 -5.34 11.15 -12.85
N ILE A 189 -6.44 11.08 -13.63
CA ILE A 189 -6.38 10.68 -15.04
C ILE A 189 -5.49 11.63 -15.83
N ALA A 190 -5.68 12.94 -15.70
CA ALA A 190 -4.85 13.93 -16.39
C ALA A 190 -3.37 13.79 -16.03
N PHE A 191 -3.06 13.47 -14.76
CA PHE A 191 -1.71 13.14 -14.32
C PHE A 191 -1.18 11.84 -14.98
N CYS A 192 -2.02 10.81 -15.12
CA CYS A 192 -1.64 9.54 -15.75
C CYS A 192 -1.40 9.70 -17.27
N ASP A 193 -2.11 10.61 -17.93
CA ASP A 193 -1.99 10.87 -19.37
C ASP A 193 -0.77 11.72 -19.72
N ALA A 194 -0.34 12.60 -18.79
CA ALA A 194 0.83 13.45 -18.95
C ALA A 194 1.80 13.35 -17.75
N PRO A 195 2.35 12.16 -17.45
CA PRO A 195 3.23 12.00 -16.31
C PRO A 195 4.58 12.67 -16.59
N PRO A 196 5.25 13.22 -15.55
CA PRO A 196 6.64 13.65 -15.66
C PRO A 196 7.54 12.56 -16.27
N PRO A 197 8.59 12.90 -17.04
CA PRO A 197 9.48 11.91 -17.67
C PRO A 197 10.09 10.88 -16.70
N THR A 198 10.32 11.29 -15.45
CA THR A 198 10.81 10.43 -14.36
C THR A 198 9.85 9.30 -13.98
N LEU A 199 8.59 9.39 -14.39
CA LEU A 199 7.55 8.38 -14.17
C LEU A 199 7.20 7.58 -15.43
N SER A 200 7.96 7.72 -16.52
CA SER A 200 7.73 6.97 -17.75
C SER A 200 7.84 5.45 -17.55
N PHE A 201 6.92 4.70 -18.15
CA PHE A 201 6.95 3.24 -18.20
C PHE A 201 6.39 2.76 -19.54
N THR A 202 6.67 1.52 -19.91
CA THR A 202 6.22 0.95 -21.18
C THR A 202 4.98 0.11 -20.96
N ARG A 203 3.91 0.43 -21.69
CA ARG A 203 2.75 -0.46 -21.84
C ARG A 203 3.03 -1.39 -23.02
N GLU A 204 3.20 -2.69 -22.75
CA GLU A 204 3.34 -3.65 -23.84
C GLU A 204 2.03 -3.76 -24.63
N PRO A 205 2.09 -3.97 -25.96
CA PRO A 205 0.88 -4.06 -26.78
C PRO A 205 -0.08 -5.14 -26.26
N PHE A 206 -1.38 -4.85 -26.36
CA PHE A 206 -2.44 -5.77 -25.97
C PHE A 206 -2.24 -7.15 -26.61
N LEU A 207 -2.45 -8.22 -25.82
CA LEU A 207 -2.27 -9.63 -26.22
C LEU A 207 -0.86 -10.09 -26.58
N GLN A 208 0.19 -9.36 -26.21
CA GLN A 208 1.57 -9.84 -26.40
C GLN A 208 2.21 -10.44 -25.15
N GLY A 209 1.62 -10.23 -23.98
CA GLY A 209 2.09 -10.82 -22.74
C GLY A 209 1.98 -12.35 -22.68
N PRO A 210 2.67 -13.00 -21.72
CA PRO A 210 2.52 -14.43 -21.47
C PRO A 210 1.07 -14.84 -21.20
N ALA A 211 0.69 -16.07 -21.58
CA ALA A 211 -0.69 -16.55 -21.44
C ALA A 211 -1.24 -16.57 -19.99
N TRP A 212 -0.35 -16.51 -19.00
CA TRP A 212 -0.72 -16.51 -17.60
C TRP A 212 -1.07 -15.12 -17.06
N THR A 213 -0.73 -14.04 -17.77
CA THR A 213 -1.02 -12.67 -17.31
C THR A 213 -2.45 -12.27 -17.64
N TYR A 214 -3.03 -11.40 -16.82
CA TYR A 214 -4.39 -10.92 -17.02
C TYR A 214 -4.52 -10.21 -18.37
N GLN A 215 -5.46 -10.67 -19.21
CA GLN A 215 -5.68 -10.17 -20.57
C GLN A 215 -4.42 -10.14 -21.45
N ARG A 216 -3.35 -10.86 -21.06
CA ARG A 216 -2.04 -10.83 -21.71
C ARG A 216 -1.45 -9.41 -21.82
N ILE A 217 -1.75 -8.56 -20.83
CA ILE A 217 -1.19 -7.20 -20.70
C ILE A 217 -0.04 -7.24 -19.69
N VAL A 218 1.04 -6.52 -19.99
CA VAL A 218 2.20 -6.37 -19.12
C VAL A 218 2.69 -4.93 -19.16
N HIS A 219 3.00 -4.40 -17.98
CA HIS A 219 3.68 -3.11 -17.83
C HIS A 219 5.14 -3.34 -17.45
N THR A 220 6.03 -2.71 -18.21
CA THR A 220 7.47 -2.79 -17.99
C THR A 220 7.99 -1.50 -17.39
N TYR A 221 8.65 -1.62 -16.24
CA TYR A 221 9.15 -0.52 -15.42
C TYR A 221 10.67 -0.57 -15.31
N ALA A 222 11.31 0.59 -15.31
CA ALA A 222 12.76 0.67 -15.08
C ALA A 222 13.19 0.18 -13.68
N SER A 223 12.27 0.15 -12.71
CA SER A 223 12.51 -0.41 -11.38
C SER A 223 11.20 -0.79 -10.68
N LEU A 224 11.30 -1.71 -9.70
CA LEU A 224 10.17 -2.03 -8.80
C LEU A 224 9.69 -0.81 -8.01
N ARG A 225 10.59 0.15 -7.74
CA ARG A 225 10.23 1.40 -7.05
C ARG A 225 9.24 2.20 -7.88
N LEU A 226 9.51 2.34 -9.17
CA LEU A 226 8.61 3.05 -10.08
C LEU A 226 7.27 2.32 -10.24
N CYS A 227 7.30 0.99 -10.34
CA CYS A 227 6.08 0.18 -10.36
C CYS A 227 5.20 0.42 -9.12
N LYS A 228 5.82 0.47 -7.92
CA LYS A 228 5.12 0.78 -6.66
C LYS A 228 4.51 2.18 -6.65
N VAL A 229 5.19 3.18 -7.22
CA VAL A 229 4.63 4.54 -7.32
C VAL A 229 3.38 4.54 -8.19
N TRP A 230 3.42 3.90 -9.36
CA TRP A 230 2.24 3.77 -10.21
C TRP A 230 1.10 2.99 -9.55
N ASN A 231 1.42 1.94 -8.79
CA ASN A 231 0.41 1.22 -8.02
C ASN A 231 -0.19 2.09 -6.90
N ALA A 232 0.57 3.00 -6.30
CA ALA A 232 0.02 3.99 -5.37
C ALA A 232 -0.97 4.93 -6.07
N VAL A 233 -0.64 5.45 -7.26
CA VAL A 233 -1.56 6.29 -8.06
C VAL A 233 -2.86 5.54 -8.37
N ARG A 234 -2.74 4.30 -8.86
CA ARG A 234 -3.89 3.45 -9.19
C ARG A 234 -4.74 3.13 -7.97
N LEU A 235 -4.11 2.93 -6.82
CA LEU A 235 -4.80 2.70 -5.56
C LEU A 235 -5.63 3.93 -5.12
N LEU A 236 -5.10 5.15 -5.32
CA LEU A 236 -5.87 6.38 -5.09
C LEU A 236 -7.16 6.40 -5.94
N ARG A 237 -7.05 6.04 -7.23
CA ARG A 237 -8.20 5.94 -8.13
C ARG A 237 -9.19 4.87 -7.67
N ILE A 238 -8.72 3.68 -7.30
CA ILE A 238 -9.58 2.59 -6.81
C ILE A 238 -10.43 3.07 -5.62
N PHE A 239 -9.86 3.83 -4.68
CA PHE A 239 -10.66 4.36 -3.55
C PHE A 239 -11.77 5.30 -4.00
N LEU A 240 -11.48 6.22 -4.92
CA LEU A 240 -12.48 7.15 -5.45
C LEU A 240 -13.56 6.40 -6.26
N LEU A 241 -13.16 5.45 -7.10
CA LEU A 241 -14.07 4.67 -7.93
C LEU A 241 -14.95 3.73 -7.11
N SER A 242 -14.42 3.13 -6.04
CA SER A 242 -15.22 2.40 -5.05
C SER A 242 -16.24 3.34 -4.40
N LEU A 243 -15.83 4.54 -3.97
CA LEU A 243 -16.73 5.54 -3.41
C LEU A 243 -17.82 5.96 -4.41
N LEU A 244 -17.50 6.08 -5.69
CA LEU A 244 -18.48 6.43 -6.72
C LEU A 244 -19.44 5.28 -7.07
N GLY A 245 -19.00 4.02 -6.96
CA GLY A 245 -19.76 2.86 -7.42
C GLY A 245 -20.51 2.08 -6.32
N ASP A 246 -19.92 1.92 -5.13
CA ASP A 246 -20.51 1.16 -4.01
C ASP A 246 -21.58 2.00 -3.25
N ASP A 247 -21.50 3.33 -3.34
CA ASP A 247 -22.11 4.20 -2.34
C ASP A 247 -23.32 5.01 -2.80
N ILE A 248 -23.71 4.86 -4.06
CA ILE A 248 -24.93 5.48 -4.60
C ILE A 248 -26.18 5.05 -3.81
N ALA A 249 -26.20 3.82 -3.31
CA ALA A 249 -27.30 3.30 -2.48
C ALA A 249 -27.39 3.96 -1.08
N HIS A 250 -26.32 4.61 -0.62
CA HIS A 250 -26.22 5.26 0.69
C HIS A 250 -26.16 6.79 0.59
N CYS A 251 -26.39 7.34 -0.60
CA CYS A 251 -26.42 8.78 -0.81
C CYS A 251 -27.73 9.38 -0.32
N ARG A 252 -27.60 10.52 0.36
CA ARG A 252 -28.74 11.39 0.64
C ARG A 252 -29.05 12.20 -0.59
N VAL A 253 -30.20 11.93 -1.18
CA VAL A 253 -30.66 12.52 -2.42
C VAL A 253 -32.08 12.99 -2.16
N ASP A 254 -32.36 14.28 -2.38
CA ASP A 254 -33.75 14.70 -2.51
C ASP A 254 -34.21 14.08 -3.84
N GLU A 255 -35.25 13.25 -3.85
CA GLU A 255 -35.65 12.44 -5.02
C GLU A 255 -36.07 13.28 -6.24
N THR A 256 -35.12 13.93 -6.89
CA THR A 256 -35.27 14.67 -8.13
C THR A 256 -34.74 13.82 -9.28
N LEU A 257 -35.42 13.87 -10.43
CA LEU A 257 -35.00 13.13 -11.63
C LEU A 257 -33.57 13.50 -12.08
N ALA A 258 -33.15 14.75 -11.87
CA ALA A 258 -31.82 15.24 -12.21
C ALA A 258 -30.72 14.56 -11.37
N GLU A 259 -30.96 14.36 -10.08
CA GLU A 259 -30.01 13.68 -9.19
C GLU A 259 -29.91 12.19 -9.52
N SER A 260 -31.03 11.53 -9.86
CA SER A 260 -31.04 10.12 -10.28
C SER A 260 -30.20 9.87 -11.55
N HIS A 261 -30.37 10.70 -12.59
CA HIS A 261 -29.53 10.62 -13.79
C HIS A 261 -28.05 10.86 -13.48
N THR A 262 -27.75 11.80 -12.59
CA THR A 262 -26.38 12.10 -12.16
C THR A 262 -25.74 10.90 -11.48
N LEU A 263 -26.43 10.30 -10.51
CA LEU A 263 -25.95 9.09 -9.81
C LEU A 263 -25.74 7.92 -10.78
N SER A 264 -26.65 7.70 -11.72
CA SER A 264 -26.48 6.67 -12.75
C SER A 264 -25.22 6.91 -13.58
N GLY A 265 -24.96 8.16 -13.98
CA GLY A 265 -23.76 8.53 -14.72
C GLY A 265 -22.47 8.32 -13.90
N LEU A 266 -22.50 8.62 -12.61
CA LEU A 266 -21.38 8.36 -11.69
C LEU A 266 -21.10 6.85 -11.57
N ASN A 267 -22.15 6.02 -11.52
CA ASN A 267 -21.98 4.56 -11.46
C ASN A 267 -21.35 4.00 -12.74
N GLU A 268 -21.84 4.46 -13.90
CA GLU A 268 -21.29 4.04 -15.19
C GLU A 268 -19.83 4.47 -15.33
N TYR A 269 -19.52 5.70 -14.93
CA TYR A 269 -18.14 6.20 -14.84
C TYR A 269 -17.27 5.30 -13.95
N ALA A 270 -17.74 5.01 -12.73
CA ALA A 270 -17.04 4.18 -11.76
C ALA A 270 -16.72 2.80 -12.32
N ARG A 271 -17.71 2.10 -12.89
CA ARG A 271 -17.52 0.76 -13.47
C ARG A 271 -16.55 0.75 -14.64
N LYS A 272 -16.68 1.71 -15.56
CA LYS A 272 -15.80 1.82 -16.72
C LYS A 272 -14.34 2.01 -16.28
N HIS A 273 -14.10 3.01 -15.43
CA HIS A 273 -12.75 3.34 -15.00
C HIS A 273 -12.18 2.35 -13.97
N MET A 274 -13.03 1.65 -13.20
CA MET A 274 -12.61 0.54 -12.35
C MET A 274 -12.05 -0.62 -13.20
N ALA A 275 -12.69 -0.95 -14.31
CA ALA A 275 -12.18 -1.97 -15.23
C ALA A 275 -10.80 -1.62 -15.80
N GLU A 276 -10.61 -0.35 -16.18
CA GLU A 276 -9.33 0.16 -16.67
C GLU A 276 -8.24 0.06 -15.60
N VAL A 277 -8.49 0.61 -14.40
CA VAL A 277 -7.49 0.63 -13.32
C VAL A 277 -7.17 -0.79 -12.79
N ALA A 278 -8.16 -1.68 -12.76
CA ALA A 278 -7.98 -3.08 -12.38
C ALA A 278 -7.04 -3.79 -13.36
N SER A 279 -7.28 -3.63 -14.66
CA SER A 279 -6.38 -4.17 -15.69
C SER A 279 -4.95 -3.62 -15.53
N ASP A 280 -4.85 -2.32 -15.24
CA ASP A 280 -3.58 -1.60 -15.05
C ASP A 280 -2.78 -2.10 -13.82
N ILE A 281 -3.46 -2.42 -12.70
CA ILE A 281 -2.86 -3.06 -11.51
C ILE A 281 -2.41 -4.49 -11.85
N LEU A 282 -3.29 -5.28 -12.47
CA LEU A 282 -3.01 -6.69 -12.78
C LEU A 282 -1.85 -6.84 -13.78
N ALA A 283 -1.70 -5.88 -14.70
CA ALA A 283 -0.57 -5.78 -15.61
C ALA A 283 0.78 -5.53 -14.92
N THR A 284 0.79 -5.15 -13.63
CA THR A 284 2.03 -5.01 -12.85
C THR A 284 2.49 -6.28 -12.17
N VAL A 285 1.62 -7.29 -12.03
CA VAL A 285 1.94 -8.57 -11.38
C VAL A 285 3.24 -9.19 -11.93
N PRO A 286 3.48 -9.24 -13.26
CA PRO A 286 4.71 -9.82 -13.80
C PRO A 286 6.00 -9.12 -13.35
N SER A 287 5.95 -7.82 -13.01
CA SER A 287 7.13 -7.12 -12.49
C SER A 287 7.61 -7.70 -11.16
N PHE A 288 6.74 -8.36 -10.40
CA PHE A 288 7.05 -8.92 -9.08
C PHE A 288 7.27 -10.43 -9.09
N VAL A 289 7.29 -11.05 -10.27
CA VAL A 289 7.42 -12.50 -10.42
C VAL A 289 8.76 -12.81 -11.08
N HIS A 290 9.54 -13.68 -10.43
CA HIS A 290 10.72 -14.29 -11.04
C HIS A 290 10.35 -15.64 -11.65
N THR A 291 11.03 -16.02 -12.75
CA THR A 291 10.86 -17.34 -13.37
C THR A 291 12.21 -18.04 -13.41
N GLU A 292 12.29 -19.20 -12.77
CA GLU A 292 13.46 -20.07 -12.76
C GLU A 292 13.03 -21.50 -13.08
N ASN A 293 13.64 -22.13 -14.08
CA ASN A 293 13.33 -23.50 -14.53
C ASN A 293 11.84 -23.76 -14.82
N GLY A 294 11.10 -22.74 -15.27
CA GLY A 294 9.66 -22.82 -15.55
C GLY A 294 8.76 -22.62 -14.34
N THR A 295 9.32 -22.56 -13.13
CA THR A 295 8.60 -22.21 -11.90
C THR A 295 8.56 -20.70 -11.75
N ARG A 296 7.38 -20.16 -11.46
CA ARG A 296 7.18 -18.73 -11.19
C ARG A 296 7.01 -18.53 -9.70
N THR A 297 7.75 -17.59 -9.14
CA THR A 297 7.67 -17.24 -7.72
C THR A 297 7.65 -15.73 -7.52
N PHE A 298 6.87 -15.27 -6.54
CA PHE A 298 6.85 -13.88 -6.14
C PHE A 298 8.15 -13.47 -5.45
N LEU A 299 8.66 -12.32 -5.85
CA LEU A 299 9.68 -11.60 -5.11
C LEU A 299 9.09 -11.05 -3.81
N SER A 300 9.91 -10.92 -2.77
CA SER A 300 9.51 -10.31 -1.49
C SER A 300 8.94 -8.90 -1.63
N ALA A 301 9.32 -8.17 -2.69
CA ALA A 301 8.78 -6.86 -3.01
C ALA A 301 7.30 -6.89 -3.43
N GLY A 302 6.78 -8.05 -3.86
CA GLY A 302 5.41 -8.28 -4.31
C GLY A 302 4.36 -8.14 -3.20
N ARG A 303 4.75 -8.13 -1.92
CA ARG A 303 3.82 -7.87 -0.79
C ARG A 303 3.01 -6.59 -0.95
N CYS A 304 3.53 -5.60 -1.67
CA CYS A 304 2.80 -4.35 -1.95
C CYS A 304 1.56 -4.55 -2.82
N LEU A 305 1.40 -5.70 -3.49
CA LEU A 305 0.22 -6.05 -4.27
C LEU A 305 -0.92 -6.57 -3.40
N GLY A 306 -0.66 -7.01 -2.16
CA GLY A 306 -1.70 -7.62 -1.31
C GLY A 306 -2.90 -6.70 -1.12
N TRP A 307 -2.66 -5.42 -0.83
CA TRP A 307 -3.74 -4.46 -0.63
C TRP A 307 -4.54 -4.12 -1.90
N PRO A 308 -3.92 -3.69 -3.02
CA PRO A 308 -4.69 -3.41 -4.24
C PRO A 308 -5.42 -4.65 -4.76
N LEU A 309 -4.83 -5.85 -4.70
CA LEU A 309 -5.52 -7.07 -5.11
C LEU A 309 -6.69 -7.42 -4.18
N GLY A 310 -6.56 -7.20 -2.87
CA GLY A 310 -7.64 -7.40 -1.90
C GLY A 310 -8.84 -6.49 -2.17
N ILE A 311 -8.59 -5.23 -2.51
CA ILE A 311 -9.68 -4.30 -2.87
C ILE A 311 -10.35 -4.72 -4.18
N LEU A 312 -9.57 -5.09 -5.21
CA LEU A 312 -10.14 -5.54 -6.49
C LEU A 312 -10.96 -6.83 -6.34
N GLU A 313 -10.53 -7.73 -5.46
CA GLU A 313 -11.27 -8.95 -5.13
C GLU A 313 -12.63 -8.64 -4.47
N LEU A 314 -12.65 -7.71 -3.50
CA LEU A 314 -13.82 -7.44 -2.66
C LEU A 314 -14.76 -6.36 -3.23
N SER A 315 -14.30 -5.55 -4.19
CA SER A 315 -15.08 -4.46 -4.77
C SER A 315 -16.24 -4.96 -5.62
N THR A 316 -17.43 -4.39 -5.40
CA THR A 316 -18.62 -4.70 -6.22
C THR A 316 -18.63 -3.98 -7.57
N VAL A 317 -17.77 -2.96 -7.71
CA VAL A 317 -17.57 -2.16 -8.93
C VAL A 317 -16.62 -2.86 -9.91
N CYS A 318 -15.74 -3.72 -9.40
CA CYS A 318 -14.72 -4.40 -10.18
C CYS A 318 -15.32 -5.47 -11.12
N PRO A 319 -14.85 -5.59 -12.38
CA PRO A 319 -15.30 -6.66 -13.28
C PRO A 319 -15.09 -8.07 -12.69
N PRO A 320 -16.07 -9.00 -12.81
CA PRO A 320 -15.98 -10.32 -12.18
C PRO A 320 -14.75 -11.16 -12.59
N ASP A 321 -14.27 -11.00 -13.82
CA ASP A 321 -13.07 -11.68 -14.33
C ASP A 321 -11.79 -11.11 -13.71
N ALA A 322 -11.70 -9.77 -13.57
CA ALA A 322 -10.62 -9.10 -12.87
C ALA A 322 -10.58 -9.50 -11.38
N SER A 323 -11.72 -9.46 -10.67
CA SER A 323 -11.81 -9.86 -9.26
C SER A 323 -11.38 -11.32 -9.05
N ARG A 324 -11.77 -12.24 -9.94
CA ARG A 324 -11.35 -13.64 -9.86
C ARG A 324 -9.85 -13.81 -10.13
N TYR A 325 -9.29 -13.04 -11.06
CA TYR A 325 -7.85 -13.05 -11.29
C TYR A 325 -7.10 -12.48 -10.08
N ALA A 326 -7.60 -11.39 -9.47
CA ALA A 326 -7.02 -10.80 -8.27
C ALA A 326 -7.01 -11.80 -7.10
N ARG A 327 -8.11 -12.51 -6.84
CA ARG A 327 -8.19 -13.59 -5.85
C ARG A 327 -7.13 -14.66 -6.07
N ARG A 328 -7.04 -15.23 -7.28
CA ARG A 328 -6.03 -16.27 -7.58
C ARG A 328 -4.60 -15.75 -7.42
N THR A 329 -4.38 -14.47 -7.72
CA THR A 329 -3.08 -13.83 -7.55
C THR A 329 -2.74 -13.63 -6.06
N LEU A 330 -3.73 -13.31 -5.23
CA LEU A 330 -3.57 -13.23 -3.76
C LEU A 330 -3.25 -14.59 -3.15
N GLU A 331 -3.95 -15.64 -3.58
CA GLU A 331 -3.69 -17.01 -3.15
C GLU A 331 -2.23 -17.40 -3.44
N TRP A 332 -1.78 -17.17 -4.68
CA TRP A 332 -0.40 -17.40 -5.07
C TRP A 332 0.61 -16.53 -4.31
N LEU A 333 0.31 -15.25 -4.10
CA LEU A 333 1.16 -14.33 -3.33
C LEU A 333 1.33 -14.79 -1.88
N ALA A 334 0.25 -15.27 -1.27
CA ALA A 334 0.22 -15.75 0.10
C ALA A 334 1.03 -17.03 0.29
N GLU A 335 0.90 -17.97 -0.65
CA GLU A 335 1.69 -19.20 -0.69
C GLU A 335 3.19 -18.90 -0.80
N ASP A 336 3.59 -18.07 -1.75
CA ASP A 336 5.01 -17.79 -2.00
C ASP A 336 5.67 -16.96 -0.88
N LEU A 337 4.93 -16.04 -0.27
CA LEU A 337 5.48 -15.06 0.68
C LEU A 337 5.15 -15.37 2.15
N ASN A 338 4.51 -16.51 2.41
CA ASN A 338 3.99 -16.94 3.71
C ASN A 338 3.15 -15.83 4.36
N LEU A 339 2.15 -15.34 3.63
CA LEU A 339 1.24 -14.28 4.06
C LEU A 339 -0.21 -14.82 4.18
N PRO A 340 -0.53 -15.64 5.19
CA PRO A 340 -1.87 -16.22 5.32
C PRO A 340 -2.98 -15.16 5.46
N GLN A 341 -2.68 -13.99 6.03
CA GLN A 341 -3.61 -12.86 6.12
C GLN A 341 -4.03 -12.31 4.74
N ALA A 342 -3.28 -12.61 3.68
CA ALA A 342 -3.62 -12.21 2.32
C ALA A 342 -4.80 -13.01 1.73
N ILE A 343 -5.30 -14.06 2.41
CA ILE A 343 -6.43 -14.90 1.97
C ILE A 343 -7.52 -15.03 3.08
N ASP A 344 -7.44 -14.26 4.17
CA ASP A 344 -8.29 -14.49 5.35
C ASP A 344 -9.81 -14.48 5.02
N PRO A 345 -10.55 -15.57 5.31
CA PRO A 345 -12.00 -15.65 5.09
C PRO A 345 -12.81 -14.74 6.03
N GLU A 346 -12.25 -14.23 7.14
CA GLU A 346 -12.86 -13.18 7.98
C GLU A 346 -12.60 -11.76 7.43
N ARG A 347 -12.14 -11.62 6.18
CA ARG A 347 -12.21 -10.35 5.44
C ARG A 347 -13.65 -9.88 5.33
N HIS A 348 -14.12 -9.18 6.35
CA HIS A 348 -15.43 -8.57 6.34
C HIS A 348 -15.41 -7.41 5.34
N PRO A 349 -16.25 -7.41 4.29
CA PRO A 349 -16.41 -6.27 3.40
C PRO A 349 -16.91 -4.99 4.11
N GLY A 350 -17.18 -5.06 5.42
CA GLY A 350 -17.53 -3.93 6.30
C GLY A 350 -16.63 -3.72 7.51
N SER A 351 -15.50 -4.44 7.67
CA SER A 351 -14.52 -4.07 8.71
C SER A 351 -13.81 -2.79 8.28
N ARG A 352 -14.30 -1.66 8.77
CA ARG A 352 -13.80 -0.31 8.48
C ARG A 352 -12.40 -0.02 9.05
N ASP A 353 -11.78 -0.98 9.74
CA ASP A 353 -10.59 -0.74 10.56
C ASP A 353 -9.30 -1.41 10.09
N ASP A 354 -9.33 -2.35 9.14
CA ASP A 354 -8.09 -2.98 8.68
C ASP A 354 -8.20 -3.35 7.20
N TRP A 355 -7.99 -2.41 6.27
CA TRP A 355 -7.36 -2.60 4.94
C TRP A 355 -6.99 -1.24 4.31
#